data_AF-A0A6J1QFT6-F1
#
_entry.id   AF-A0A6J1QFT6-F1
#
_cell.length_a   1.000
_cell.length_b   1.000
_cell.length_c   1.000
_cell.angle_alpha   90.00
_cell.angle_beta   90.00
_cell.angle_gamma   90.00
#
_symmetry.space_group_name_H-M   'P 1'
#
loop_
_entity.id
_entity.type
_entity.pdbx_description
1 polymer ?
#
loop_
_entity_poly.entity_id
_entity_poly.type
_entity_poly.pdbx_seq_one_letter_code
_entity_poly.pdbx_strand_id
1 'polypeptide(L)'
;GFVSYNGYCKPFDKKGAGYMRSDTVAVVYLQKALKNARRIYATIVHSKMNCDGFKEKGITFPSVEKQKILLNKFYEECEIMHCELSYMEAHATGTVAGDPVEVMSIDQTLCAKRNTPLLMGSVNLNLGHSEPASGLCQIAKVLLAMEIGTILPTIYFKRPRKKLTAIIEGRIKIVTEPTEWEGGYIGVNSFGFGEANSHILLKSNLKQKINNGAPNDDLPRLVAVSGRTEEAVKIIFDYVSEIYYYKIL
;
A
#
# COMPACT_ATOMS: atom_id res chain seq x y z
N GLY A 1 -6.94 18.06 18.42
CA GLY A 1 -5.79 18.26 17.51
C GLY A 1 -5.59 17.02 16.67
N PHE A 2 -4.86 17.12 15.55
CA PHE A 2 -4.63 15.99 14.64
C PHE A 2 -3.50 15.05 15.07
N VAL A 3 -2.52 15.58 15.80
CA VAL A 3 -1.35 14.83 16.29
C VAL A 3 -1.73 14.04 17.54
N SER A 4 -1.28 12.78 17.58
CA SER A 4 -1.44 11.90 18.73
C SER A 4 -0.60 12.39 19.91
N TYR A 5 -1.18 12.45 21.11
CA TYR A 5 -0.49 12.88 22.34
C TYR A 5 0.72 12.02 22.71
N ASN A 6 0.76 10.76 22.26
CA ASN A 6 1.86 9.83 22.51
C ASN A 6 2.77 9.66 21.30
N GLY A 7 2.55 10.40 20.22
CA GLY A 7 3.37 10.33 19.02
C GLY A 7 3.28 8.99 18.28
N TYR A 8 2.14 8.30 18.29
CA TYR A 8 1.94 7.08 17.51
C TYR A 8 0.63 7.11 16.71
N CYS A 9 0.68 6.74 15.42
CA CYS A 9 -0.49 6.44 14.59
C CYS A 9 -1.05 5.07 14.98
N LYS A 10 -2.18 4.96 15.68
CA LYS A 10 -2.76 3.63 15.99
C LYS A 10 -4.02 3.39 15.15
N PRO A 11 -3.87 3.04 13.87
CA PRO A 11 -5.01 2.86 12.97
C PRO A 11 -5.93 1.78 13.50
N PHE A 12 -7.23 2.02 13.41
CA PHE A 12 -8.32 1.10 13.78
C PHE A 12 -8.43 0.76 15.29
N ASP A 13 -7.36 0.91 16.06
CA ASP A 13 -7.30 0.51 17.46
C ASP A 13 -8.07 1.48 18.38
N LYS A 14 -8.70 0.94 19.42
CA LYS A 14 -9.40 1.72 20.47
C LYS A 14 -8.54 2.87 21.03
N LYS A 15 -7.22 2.70 21.11
CA LYS A 15 -6.27 3.67 21.67
C LYS A 15 -5.74 4.71 20.67
N GLY A 16 -6.14 4.67 19.40
CA GLY A 16 -5.71 5.72 18.46
C GLY A 16 -6.34 7.07 18.78
N ALA A 17 -5.54 8.12 18.71
CA ALA A 17 -5.93 9.46 19.16
C ALA A 17 -5.39 10.56 18.24
N GLY A 18 -5.07 10.24 16.99
CA GLY A 18 -4.34 11.10 16.07
C GLY A 18 -3.18 10.35 15.40
N TYR A 19 -2.39 11.10 14.64
CA TYR A 19 -1.24 10.57 13.90
C TYR A 19 0.11 11.05 14.46
N MET A 20 1.19 10.38 14.10
CA MET A 20 2.59 10.75 14.31
C MET A 20 3.12 11.38 13.02
N ARG A 21 3.67 12.59 13.06
CA ARG A 21 4.35 13.18 11.89
C ARG A 21 5.61 12.37 11.57
N SER A 22 5.95 12.27 10.30
CA SER A 22 7.18 11.61 9.86
C SER A 22 7.71 12.25 8.59
N ASP A 23 8.97 11.98 8.29
CA ASP A 23 9.64 12.46 7.08
C ASP A 23 9.86 11.31 6.11
N THR A 24 9.61 11.56 4.82
CA THR A 24 9.90 10.60 3.74
C THR A 24 10.39 11.34 2.51
N VAL A 25 11.45 10.81 1.91
CA VAL A 25 11.81 11.07 0.51
C VAL A 25 11.57 9.79 -0.28
N ALA A 26 10.64 9.83 -1.23
CA ALA A 26 10.30 8.68 -2.06
C ALA A 26 10.14 9.11 -3.52
N VAL A 27 10.60 8.25 -4.42
CA VAL A 27 10.49 8.45 -5.86
C VAL A 27 9.98 7.16 -6.48
N VAL A 28 8.93 7.27 -7.30
CA VAL A 28 8.41 6.16 -8.12
C VAL A 28 8.58 6.54 -9.58
N TYR A 29 9.20 5.65 -10.35
CA TYR A 29 9.35 5.82 -11.79
C TYR A 29 8.21 5.11 -12.52
N LEU A 30 7.38 5.88 -13.24
CA LEU A 30 6.30 5.35 -14.05
C LEU A 30 6.66 5.40 -15.53
N GLN A 31 6.34 4.32 -16.24
CA GLN A 31 6.47 4.22 -17.69
C GLN A 31 5.37 3.35 -18.26
N LYS A 32 5.08 3.52 -19.55
CA LYS A 32 4.19 2.59 -20.28
C LYS A 32 4.88 1.23 -20.38
N ALA A 33 4.21 0.17 -19.91
CA ALA A 33 4.78 -1.18 -19.81
C ALA A 33 5.35 -1.71 -21.15
N LEU A 34 4.62 -1.49 -22.25
CA LEU A 34 4.96 -2.01 -23.59
C LEU A 34 6.14 -1.30 -24.28
N LYS A 35 6.76 -0.28 -23.66
CA LYS A 35 7.85 0.47 -24.29
C LYS A 35 9.21 -0.19 -24.05
N ASN A 36 9.81 0.05 -22.87
CA ASN A 36 11.18 -0.38 -22.55
C ASN A 36 11.34 -0.73 -21.06
N ALA A 37 10.26 -1.19 -20.41
CA ALA A 37 10.28 -1.44 -18.98
C ALA A 37 11.13 -2.67 -18.65
N ARG A 38 12.37 -2.46 -18.17
CA ARG A 38 13.27 -3.55 -17.75
C ARG A 38 12.80 -4.26 -16.48
N ARG A 39 12.23 -3.49 -15.55
CA ARG A 39 11.61 -4.01 -14.32
C ARG A 39 10.25 -3.36 -14.15
N ILE A 40 9.23 -4.19 -13.97
CA ILE A 40 7.88 -3.79 -13.60
C ILE A 40 7.61 -4.47 -12.25
N TYR A 41 7.37 -3.68 -11.21
CA TYR A 41 6.92 -4.18 -9.91
C TYR A 41 5.42 -4.46 -9.94
N ALA A 42 4.67 -3.46 -10.39
CA ALA A 42 3.23 -3.52 -10.54
C ALA A 42 2.78 -2.61 -11.68
N THR A 43 1.57 -2.88 -12.17
CA THR A 43 0.84 -2.01 -13.08
C THR A 43 -0.19 -1.22 -12.28
N ILE A 44 -0.24 0.10 -12.46
CA ILE A 44 -1.37 0.92 -12.04
C ILE A 44 -2.50 0.64 -13.02
N VAL A 45 -3.50 -0.10 -12.57
CA VAL A 45 -4.65 -0.51 -13.39
C VAL A 45 -5.58 0.68 -13.60
N HIS A 46 -5.87 1.39 -12.51
CA HIS A 46 -6.69 2.60 -12.54
C HIS A 46 -6.33 3.52 -11.37
N SER A 47 -6.68 4.79 -11.52
CA SER A 47 -6.54 5.82 -10.50
C SER A 47 -7.71 6.79 -10.60
N LYS A 48 -8.31 7.17 -9.47
CA LYS A 48 -9.39 8.17 -9.46
C LYS A 48 -9.25 9.08 -8.25
N MET A 49 -9.73 10.30 -8.43
CA MET A 49 -9.77 11.32 -7.39
C MET A 49 -11.14 11.98 -7.32
N ASN A 50 -11.52 12.45 -6.14
CA ASN A 50 -12.62 13.39 -5.96
C ASN A 50 -12.34 14.34 -4.78
N CYS A 51 -13.32 15.16 -4.44
CA CYS A 51 -13.26 16.09 -3.31
C CYS A 51 -14.51 15.92 -2.44
N ASP A 52 -14.35 16.06 -1.12
CA ASP A 52 -15.48 15.99 -0.20
C ASP A 52 -16.49 17.14 -0.42
N GLY A 53 -16.00 18.36 -0.70
CA GLY A 53 -16.84 19.55 -0.81
C GLY A 53 -17.51 19.92 0.51
N PHE A 54 -18.58 20.73 0.44
CA PHE A 54 -19.22 21.28 1.62
C PHE A 54 -19.71 20.20 2.61
N LYS A 55 -19.34 20.40 3.88
CA LYS A 55 -19.76 19.57 5.02
C LYS A 55 -20.06 20.47 6.20
N GLU A 56 -21.19 20.26 6.88
CA GLU A 56 -21.58 21.03 8.07
C GLU A 56 -20.53 20.96 9.20
N LYS A 57 -19.82 19.84 9.30
CA LYS A 57 -18.79 19.60 10.33
C LYS A 57 -17.44 20.28 10.03
N GLY A 58 -17.36 21.02 8.93
CA GLY A 58 -16.16 21.74 8.50
C GLY A 58 -15.28 20.95 7.53
N ILE A 59 -14.34 21.69 6.93
CA ILE A 59 -13.48 21.24 5.83
C ILE A 59 -12.64 20.00 6.17
N THR A 60 -12.20 19.88 7.42
CA THR A 60 -11.28 18.82 7.86
C THR A 60 -11.97 17.53 8.31
N PHE A 61 -13.31 17.55 8.44
CA PHE A 61 -14.05 16.34 8.79
C PHE A 61 -14.24 15.49 7.52
N PRO A 62 -13.86 14.20 7.47
CA PRO A 62 -13.96 13.41 6.25
C PRO A 62 -15.41 13.00 5.92
N SER A 63 -15.72 12.85 4.63
CA SER A 63 -17.07 12.44 4.17
C SER A 63 -17.15 10.97 3.75
N VAL A 64 -18.01 10.22 4.43
CA VAL A 64 -18.33 8.83 4.08
C VAL A 64 -18.96 8.77 2.69
N GLU A 65 -19.90 9.66 2.41
CA GLU A 65 -20.64 9.67 1.15
C GLU A 65 -19.69 9.88 -0.04
N LYS A 66 -18.73 10.80 0.10
CA LYS A 66 -17.81 11.16 -0.98
C LYS A 66 -16.76 10.08 -1.19
N GLN A 67 -16.25 9.46 -0.13
CA GLN A 67 -15.40 8.28 -0.26
C GLN A 67 -16.15 7.09 -0.88
N LYS A 68 -17.43 6.88 -0.56
CA LYS A 68 -18.25 5.86 -1.23
C LYS A 68 -18.46 6.14 -2.70
N ILE A 69 -18.76 7.39 -3.07
CA ILE A 69 -18.92 7.79 -4.47
C ILE A 69 -17.61 7.56 -5.23
N LEU A 70 -16.46 7.87 -4.62
CA LEU A 70 -15.15 7.60 -5.21
C LEU A 70 -14.99 6.10 -5.49
N LEU A 71 -15.17 5.25 -4.47
CA LEU A 71 -14.97 3.81 -4.59
C LEU A 71 -15.98 3.18 -5.56
N ASN A 72 -17.27 3.49 -5.46
CA ASN A 72 -18.28 2.92 -6.36
C ASN A 72 -17.96 3.21 -7.83
N LYS A 73 -17.70 4.49 -8.18
CA LYS A 73 -17.35 4.86 -9.56
C LYS A 73 -16.03 4.23 -10.00
N PHE A 74 -15.05 4.15 -9.09
CA PHE A 74 -13.75 3.55 -9.38
C PHE A 74 -13.89 2.09 -9.79
N TYR A 75 -14.61 1.27 -9.00
CA TYR A 75 -14.72 -0.17 -9.25
C TYR A 75 -15.73 -0.47 -10.37
N GLU A 76 -16.71 0.39 -10.61
CA GLU A 76 -17.56 0.35 -11.82
C GLU A 76 -16.72 0.55 -13.10
N GLU A 77 -15.79 1.51 -13.10
CA GLU A 77 -14.90 1.78 -14.25
C GLU A 77 -13.80 0.72 -14.45
N CYS A 78 -13.36 0.05 -13.38
CA CYS A 78 -12.35 -1.00 -13.48
C CYS A 78 -12.89 -2.32 -14.03
N GLU A 79 -14.21 -2.52 -14.00
CA GLU A 79 -14.88 -3.78 -14.38
C GLU A 79 -14.31 -5.02 -13.65
N ILE A 80 -13.77 -4.84 -12.44
CA ILE A 80 -13.28 -5.94 -11.61
C ILE A 80 -14.32 -6.36 -10.58
N MET A 81 -14.38 -7.66 -10.29
CA MET A 81 -15.22 -8.19 -9.24
C MET A 81 -14.66 -7.80 -7.88
N HIS A 82 -15.54 -7.48 -6.94
CA HIS A 82 -15.15 -7.11 -5.57
C HIS A 82 -14.28 -8.16 -4.90
N CYS A 83 -14.42 -9.45 -5.23
CA CYS A 83 -13.61 -10.54 -4.70
C CYS A 83 -12.17 -10.59 -5.26
N GLU A 84 -11.89 -9.95 -6.40
CA GLU A 84 -10.54 -9.87 -6.99
C GLU A 84 -9.65 -8.84 -6.27
N LEU A 85 -10.26 -7.95 -5.48
CA LEU A 85 -9.53 -7.11 -4.54
C LEU A 85 -9.08 -7.96 -3.35
N SER A 86 -7.80 -8.30 -3.34
CA SER A 86 -7.19 -9.18 -2.34
C SER A 86 -6.85 -8.45 -1.04
N TYR A 87 -6.41 -7.18 -1.14
CA TYR A 87 -5.96 -6.38 0.00
C TYR A 87 -6.23 -4.89 -0.23
N MET A 88 -6.49 -4.18 0.86
CA MET A 88 -6.63 -2.73 0.89
C MET A 88 -5.60 -2.09 1.83
N GLU A 89 -4.73 -1.25 1.28
CA GLU A 89 -3.87 -0.36 2.05
C GLU A 89 -4.63 0.95 2.31
N ALA A 90 -5.17 1.07 3.52
CA ALA A 90 -6.02 2.18 3.93
C ALA A 90 -5.19 3.44 4.27
N HIS A 91 -5.81 4.61 4.13
CA HIS A 91 -5.25 5.89 4.55
C HIS A 91 -5.09 5.95 6.08
N ALA A 92 -6.05 5.40 6.83
CA ALA A 92 -6.11 5.14 8.26
C ALA A 92 -4.97 5.75 9.09
N THR A 93 -5.20 6.97 9.57
CA THR A 93 -4.20 7.76 10.31
C THR A 93 -4.23 7.52 11.82
N GLY A 94 -5.16 6.70 12.31
CA GLY A 94 -5.36 6.53 13.75
C GLY A 94 -6.20 7.64 14.38
N THR A 95 -6.89 8.43 13.55
CA THR A 95 -7.76 9.53 14.02
C THR A 95 -9.14 9.00 14.41
N VAL A 96 -9.73 9.62 15.44
CA VAL A 96 -11.04 9.21 15.98
C VAL A 96 -12.17 9.39 14.96
N ALA A 97 -12.06 10.40 14.08
CA ALA A 97 -13.04 10.68 13.04
C ALA A 97 -12.72 9.96 11.72
N GLY A 98 -11.45 9.88 11.32
CA GLY A 98 -11.05 9.34 10.02
C GLY A 98 -11.21 7.84 9.89
N ASP A 99 -10.65 7.05 10.82
CA ASP A 99 -10.69 5.59 10.71
C ASP A 99 -12.13 5.05 10.56
N PRO A 100 -13.14 5.51 11.34
CA PRO A 100 -14.51 5.03 11.17
C PRO A 100 -15.15 5.44 9.84
N VAL A 101 -14.82 6.63 9.32
CA VAL A 101 -15.38 7.10 8.04
C VAL A 101 -14.84 6.26 6.89
N GLU A 102 -13.54 5.99 6.87
CA GLU A 102 -12.91 5.16 5.86
C GLU A 102 -13.36 3.70 5.92
N VAL A 103 -13.38 3.10 7.12
CA VAL A 103 -13.83 1.71 7.27
C VAL A 103 -15.30 1.57 6.84
N MET A 104 -16.15 2.53 7.18
CA MET A 104 -17.56 2.49 6.78
C MET A 104 -17.75 2.70 5.28
N SER A 105 -16.96 3.57 4.63
CA SER A 105 -17.03 3.76 3.20
C SER A 105 -16.60 2.49 2.45
N ILE A 106 -15.54 1.83 2.90
CA ILE A 106 -15.07 0.54 2.34
C ILE A 106 -16.07 -0.58 2.59
N ASP A 107 -16.64 -0.72 3.79
CA ASP A 107 -17.62 -1.77 4.10
C ASP A 107 -18.84 -1.69 3.17
N GLN A 108 -19.41 -0.49 3.04
CA GLN A 108 -20.63 -0.25 2.27
C GLN A 108 -20.44 -0.32 0.75
N THR A 109 -19.20 -0.25 0.25
CA THR A 109 -18.90 -0.31 -1.19
C THR A 109 -18.35 -1.68 -1.59
N LEU A 110 -17.38 -2.19 -0.82
CA LEU A 110 -16.58 -3.34 -1.22
C LEU A 110 -16.93 -4.62 -0.48
N CYS A 111 -17.45 -4.55 0.76
CA CYS A 111 -17.59 -5.75 1.60
C CYS A 111 -18.97 -6.40 1.52
N ALA A 112 -20.02 -5.62 1.24
CA ALA A 112 -21.40 -6.11 1.21
C ALA A 112 -21.63 -7.28 0.21
N LYS A 113 -20.81 -7.39 -0.84
CA LYS A 113 -20.92 -8.42 -1.89
C LYS A 113 -19.85 -9.50 -1.80
N ARG A 114 -19.08 -9.55 -0.70
CA ARG A 114 -17.99 -10.51 -0.52
C ARG A 114 -18.44 -11.69 0.33
N ASN A 115 -18.02 -12.89 -0.08
CA ASN A 115 -18.16 -14.11 0.71
C ASN A 115 -16.97 -14.31 1.67
N THR A 116 -15.85 -13.63 1.41
CA THR A 116 -14.63 -13.69 2.21
C THR A 116 -14.26 -12.31 2.74
N PRO A 117 -13.65 -12.22 3.93
CA PRO A 117 -13.21 -10.94 4.48
C PRO A 117 -12.29 -10.19 3.52
N LEU A 118 -12.42 -8.86 3.47
CA LEU A 118 -11.42 -8.01 2.82
C LEU A 118 -10.22 -7.89 3.77
N LEU A 119 -9.03 -8.30 3.31
CA LEU A 119 -7.80 -8.03 4.06
C LEU A 119 -7.47 -6.54 3.98
N MET A 120 -7.10 -5.95 5.11
CA MET A 120 -6.82 -4.52 5.18
C MET A 120 -5.67 -4.22 6.15
N GLY A 121 -4.96 -3.13 5.90
CA GLY A 121 -3.95 -2.64 6.82
C GLY A 121 -3.55 -1.19 6.55
N SER A 122 -2.55 -0.73 7.30
CA SER A 122 -1.96 0.60 7.12
C SER A 122 -0.50 0.62 7.56
N VAL A 123 0.36 1.28 6.78
CA VAL A 123 1.78 1.51 7.06
C VAL A 123 2.02 2.58 8.13
N ASN A 124 1.00 3.39 8.46
CA ASN A 124 1.19 4.62 9.22
C ASN A 124 1.75 4.41 10.63
N LEU A 125 1.56 3.24 11.25
CA LEU A 125 2.20 2.99 12.54
C LEU A 125 3.67 2.56 12.41
N ASN A 126 4.03 1.92 11.30
CA ASN A 126 5.40 1.48 11.06
C ASN A 126 6.32 2.66 10.80
N LEU A 127 5.84 3.68 10.08
CA LEU A 127 6.67 4.81 9.63
C LEU A 127 6.21 6.17 10.18
N GLY A 128 5.01 6.26 10.74
CA GLY A 128 4.34 7.55 10.91
C GLY A 128 3.57 7.94 9.66
N HIS A 129 3.01 9.15 9.68
CA HIS A 129 2.31 9.74 8.56
C HIS A 129 3.15 10.86 7.93
N SER A 130 3.76 10.55 6.78
CA SER A 130 4.67 11.48 6.07
C SER A 130 3.93 12.50 5.20
N GLU A 131 2.74 12.90 5.64
CA GLU A 131 1.94 13.98 5.07
C GLU A 131 1.78 13.83 3.54
N PRO A 132 2.34 14.68 2.65
CA PRO A 132 2.14 14.52 1.21
C PRO A 132 2.83 13.27 0.64
N ALA A 133 3.82 12.70 1.33
CA ALA A 133 4.54 11.50 0.91
C ALA A 133 3.93 10.20 1.47
N SER A 134 2.85 10.28 2.27
CA SER A 134 2.19 9.10 2.87
C SER A 134 1.72 8.08 1.82
N GLY A 135 1.14 8.55 0.72
CA GLY A 135 0.73 7.71 -0.42
C GLY A 135 1.88 6.90 -1.03
N LEU A 136 3.07 7.49 -1.12
CA LEU A 136 4.26 6.78 -1.64
C LEU A 136 4.79 5.74 -0.65
N CYS A 137 4.64 5.97 0.67
CA CYS A 137 4.98 4.98 1.69
C CYS A 137 4.06 3.76 1.60
N GLN A 138 2.75 3.99 1.41
CA GLN A 138 1.76 2.93 1.19
C GLN A 138 2.08 2.13 -0.06
N ILE A 139 2.37 2.80 -1.19
CA ILE A 139 2.78 2.15 -2.43
C ILE A 139 4.05 1.32 -2.23
N ALA A 140 5.08 1.87 -1.56
CA ALA A 140 6.31 1.13 -1.30
C ALA A 140 6.06 -0.16 -0.49
N LYS A 141 5.25 -0.09 0.57
CA LYS A 141 4.84 -1.28 1.35
C LYS A 141 4.13 -2.30 0.46
N VAL A 142 3.19 -1.86 -0.38
CA VAL A 142 2.43 -2.74 -1.28
C VAL A 142 3.35 -3.39 -2.32
N LEU A 143 4.24 -2.64 -2.96
CA LEU A 143 5.19 -3.20 -3.93
C LEU A 143 6.14 -4.21 -3.28
N LEU A 144 6.62 -3.94 -2.08
CA LEU A 144 7.42 -4.91 -1.32
C LEU A 144 6.62 -6.17 -1.01
N ALA A 145 5.37 -6.04 -0.54
CA ALA A 145 4.48 -7.16 -0.28
C ALA A 145 4.23 -8.01 -1.53
N MET A 146 4.05 -7.37 -2.69
CA MET A 146 3.88 -8.03 -3.98
C MET A 146 5.13 -8.81 -4.42
N GLU A 147 6.32 -8.25 -4.22
CA GLU A 147 7.58 -8.89 -4.62
C GLU A 147 7.93 -10.10 -3.74
N ILE A 148 7.62 -10.05 -2.43
CA ILE A 148 7.92 -11.12 -1.49
C ILE A 148 6.75 -12.11 -1.30
N GLY A 149 5.59 -11.84 -1.91
CA GLY A 149 4.39 -12.68 -1.77
C GLY A 149 3.80 -12.70 -0.35
N THR A 150 3.96 -11.62 0.43
CA THR A 150 3.50 -11.56 1.82
C THR A 150 2.97 -10.17 2.16
N ILE A 151 1.74 -10.07 2.62
CA ILE A 151 1.17 -8.83 3.17
C ILE A 151 1.79 -8.56 4.54
N LEU A 152 2.44 -7.39 4.64
CA LEU A 152 3.11 -6.95 5.86
C LEU A 152 2.10 -6.46 6.92
N PRO A 153 2.34 -6.79 8.21
CA PRO A 153 1.39 -6.54 9.29
C PRO A 153 1.21 -5.06 9.63
N THR A 154 -0.02 -4.70 9.99
CA THR A 154 -0.37 -3.49 10.74
C THR A 154 -0.06 -3.73 12.21
N ILE A 155 1.02 -3.12 12.68
CA ILE A 155 1.49 -3.31 14.05
C ILE A 155 0.57 -2.63 15.08
N TYR A 156 0.66 -3.03 16.36
CA TYR A 156 -0.10 -2.55 17.53
C TYR A 156 -1.64 -2.49 17.44
N PHE A 157 -2.26 -3.06 16.41
CA PHE A 157 -3.70 -3.29 16.44
C PHE A 157 -4.02 -4.39 17.47
N LYS A 158 -4.66 -4.02 18.60
CA LYS A 158 -5.02 -4.94 19.68
C LYS A 158 -6.52 -5.15 19.79
N ARG A 159 -7.30 -4.06 19.72
CA ARG A 159 -8.76 -4.11 19.82
C ARG A 159 -9.39 -3.03 18.94
N PRO A 160 -10.39 -3.37 18.10
CA PRO A 160 -11.05 -2.37 17.28
C PRO A 160 -11.78 -1.33 18.11
N ARG A 161 -11.91 -0.10 17.58
CA ARG A 161 -12.83 0.90 18.14
C ARG A 161 -14.28 0.43 18.00
N LYS A 162 -15.15 0.84 18.93
CA LYS A 162 -16.59 0.48 18.94
C LYS A 162 -17.34 0.80 17.63
N LYS A 163 -16.90 1.81 16.87
CA LYS A 163 -17.55 2.25 15.62
C LYS A 163 -17.10 1.48 14.37
N LEU A 164 -16.20 0.49 14.51
CA LEU A 164 -15.66 -0.27 13.38
C LEU A 164 -16.37 -1.61 13.23
N THR A 165 -17.69 -1.56 13.02
CA THR A 165 -18.56 -2.74 12.97
C THR A 165 -18.09 -3.79 11.97
N ALA A 166 -17.66 -3.38 10.77
CA ALA A 166 -17.13 -4.29 9.75
C ALA A 166 -15.90 -5.09 10.18
N ILE A 167 -15.05 -4.51 11.03
CA ILE A 167 -13.89 -5.19 11.61
C ILE A 167 -14.33 -6.12 12.74
N ILE A 168 -15.26 -5.66 13.59
CA ILE A 168 -15.80 -6.45 14.71
C ILE A 168 -16.54 -7.70 14.22
N GLU A 169 -17.32 -7.56 13.14
CA GLU A 169 -18.12 -8.62 12.53
C GLU A 169 -17.31 -9.45 11.51
N GLY A 170 -16.03 -9.14 11.30
CA GLY A 170 -15.12 -9.93 10.48
C GLY A 170 -15.27 -9.76 8.96
N ARG A 171 -16.08 -8.82 8.47
CA ARG A 171 -16.14 -8.48 7.02
C ARG A 171 -14.84 -7.84 6.52
N ILE A 172 -14.15 -7.13 7.39
CA ILE A 172 -12.80 -6.59 7.15
C ILE A 172 -11.86 -7.23 8.17
N LYS A 173 -10.80 -7.88 7.69
CA LYS A 173 -9.78 -8.50 8.54
C LYS A 173 -8.51 -7.67 8.49
N ILE A 174 -8.16 -7.04 9.61
CA ILE A 174 -6.88 -6.32 9.73
C ILE A 174 -5.74 -7.33 9.74
N VAL A 175 -4.77 -7.15 8.85
CA VAL A 175 -3.58 -8.00 8.79
C VAL A 175 -2.64 -7.62 9.93
N THR A 176 -2.53 -8.47 10.94
CA THR A 176 -1.71 -8.25 12.16
C THR A 176 -0.45 -9.09 12.21
N GLU A 177 -0.35 -10.09 11.34
CA GLU A 177 0.78 -11.01 11.20
C GLU A 177 1.15 -11.09 9.72
N PRO A 178 2.40 -11.44 9.37
CA PRO A 178 2.78 -11.70 7.98
C PRO A 178 1.81 -12.73 7.37
N THR A 179 1.06 -12.31 6.36
CA THR A 179 0.03 -13.14 5.71
C THR A 179 0.47 -13.42 4.29
N GLU A 180 0.50 -14.68 3.88
CA GLU A 180 0.78 -15.06 2.49
C GLU A 180 -0.18 -14.33 1.53
N TRP A 181 0.37 -13.81 0.43
CA TRP A 181 -0.41 -13.11 -0.57
C TRP A 181 -0.57 -13.97 -1.83
N GLU A 182 -1.78 -14.50 -2.02
CA GLU A 182 -2.13 -15.41 -3.13
C GLU A 182 -2.34 -14.69 -4.49
N GLY A 183 -2.02 -13.38 -4.56
CA GLY A 183 -2.24 -12.55 -5.73
C GLY A 183 -3.58 -11.83 -5.73
N GLY A 184 -3.98 -11.31 -6.90
CA GLY A 184 -5.13 -10.41 -7.06
C GLY A 184 -4.73 -8.94 -7.13
N TYR A 185 -5.71 -8.05 -6.98
CA TYR A 185 -5.48 -6.61 -6.97
C TYR A 185 -5.28 -6.09 -5.56
N ILE A 186 -4.51 -5.01 -5.42
CA ILE A 186 -4.35 -4.26 -4.18
C ILE A 186 -4.81 -2.83 -4.39
N GLY A 187 -5.75 -2.39 -3.55
CA GLY A 187 -6.23 -1.01 -3.50
C GLY A 187 -5.39 -0.17 -2.53
N VAL A 188 -5.19 1.10 -2.84
CA VAL A 188 -4.52 2.06 -1.95
C VAL A 188 -5.35 3.34 -1.84
N ASN A 189 -5.70 3.72 -0.61
CA ASN A 189 -6.39 4.96 -0.31
C ASN A 189 -5.43 6.03 0.22
N SER A 190 -5.59 7.26 -0.27
CA SER A 190 -4.92 8.43 0.29
C SER A 190 -5.89 9.61 0.34
N PHE A 191 -6.23 10.05 1.55
CA PHE A 191 -7.25 11.09 1.77
C PHE A 191 -6.64 12.31 2.46
N GLY A 192 -6.62 13.44 1.78
CA GLY A 192 -6.10 14.69 2.33
C GLY A 192 -7.06 15.29 3.35
N PHE A 193 -6.51 15.88 4.41
CA PHE A 193 -7.32 16.63 5.39
C PHE A 193 -8.03 17.84 4.74
N GLY A 194 -7.53 18.33 3.60
CA GLY A 194 -8.13 19.36 2.76
C GLY A 194 -9.09 18.83 1.70
N GLU A 195 -9.81 17.73 1.99
CA GLU A 195 -10.93 17.18 1.20
C GLU A 195 -10.59 16.36 -0.05
N ALA A 196 -9.37 16.45 -0.57
CA ALA A 196 -8.97 15.69 -1.75
C ALA A 196 -8.80 14.21 -1.43
N ASN A 197 -9.58 13.35 -2.08
CA ASN A 197 -9.49 11.91 -1.94
C ASN A 197 -8.87 11.29 -3.19
N SER A 198 -8.00 10.30 -3.03
CA SER A 198 -7.48 9.48 -4.12
C SER A 198 -7.56 7.99 -3.80
N HIS A 199 -7.81 7.20 -4.83
CA HIS A 199 -7.75 5.75 -4.80
C HIS A 199 -7.02 5.24 -6.04
N ILE A 200 -6.15 4.26 -5.85
CA ILE A 200 -5.47 3.56 -6.96
C ILE A 200 -5.61 2.05 -6.80
N LEU A 201 -5.51 1.34 -7.93
CA LEU A 201 -5.51 -0.11 -7.99
C LEU A 201 -4.22 -0.59 -8.63
N LEU A 202 -3.52 -1.48 -7.92
CA LEU A 202 -2.26 -2.06 -8.34
C LEU A 202 -2.44 -3.55 -8.65
N LYS A 203 -1.83 -4.01 -9.74
CA LYS A 203 -1.70 -5.42 -10.10
C LYS A 203 -0.22 -5.81 -10.12
N SER A 204 0.16 -6.84 -9.37
CA SER A 204 1.55 -7.34 -9.40
C SER A 204 1.92 -7.82 -10.80
N ASN A 205 3.18 -7.60 -11.17
CA ASN A 205 3.77 -8.21 -12.35
C ASN A 205 4.63 -9.40 -11.92
N LEU A 206 4.01 -10.57 -11.80
CA LEU A 206 4.70 -11.82 -11.46
C LEU A 206 5.79 -12.11 -12.49
N LYS A 207 7.06 -12.04 -12.09
CA LYS A 207 8.16 -12.48 -12.94
C LYS A 207 8.18 -14.00 -13.01
N GLN A 208 7.80 -14.56 -14.15
CA GLN A 208 8.23 -15.92 -14.50
C GLN A 208 9.73 -15.88 -14.77
N LYS A 209 10.52 -16.36 -13.81
CA LYS A 209 11.96 -16.55 -14.02
C LYS A 209 12.15 -17.73 -14.98
N ILE A 210 12.78 -17.48 -16.13
CA ILE A 210 13.27 -18.56 -17.00
C ILE A 210 14.42 -19.25 -16.26
N ASN A 211 14.36 -20.58 -16.12
CA ASN A 211 15.36 -21.40 -15.40
C ASN A 211 15.71 -20.88 -13.99
N ASN A 212 14.73 -20.44 -13.20
CA ASN A 212 14.94 -19.81 -11.88
C ASN A 212 15.89 -18.58 -11.89
N GLY A 213 16.20 -18.02 -13.07
CA GLY A 213 17.14 -16.92 -13.27
C GLY A 213 18.58 -17.36 -13.58
N ALA A 214 18.84 -18.67 -13.70
CA ALA A 214 20.16 -19.20 -14.02
C ALA A 214 20.37 -19.35 -15.55
N PRO A 215 21.58 -19.09 -16.07
CA PRO A 215 21.92 -19.45 -17.45
C PRO A 215 21.93 -20.98 -17.64
N ASN A 216 21.75 -21.44 -18.89
CA ASN A 216 21.82 -22.85 -19.26
C ASN A 216 23.24 -23.27 -19.72
N ASP A 217 24.26 -22.48 -19.39
CA ASP A 217 25.64 -22.64 -19.86
C ASP A 217 26.66 -22.18 -18.81
N ASP A 218 27.90 -22.65 -18.94
CA ASP A 218 29.03 -22.30 -18.06
C ASP A 218 29.91 -21.18 -18.64
N LEU A 219 29.40 -20.39 -19.60
CA LEU A 219 30.23 -19.36 -20.23
C LEU A 219 30.48 -18.19 -19.26
N PRO A 220 31.69 -17.63 -19.22
CA PRO A 220 31.96 -16.44 -18.41
C PRO A 220 31.10 -15.27 -18.89
N ARG A 221 30.62 -14.45 -17.96
CA ARG A 221 29.85 -13.22 -18.23
C ARG A 221 30.61 -12.01 -17.72
N LEU A 222 30.71 -10.97 -18.56
CA LEU A 222 31.28 -9.70 -18.15
C LEU A 222 30.22 -8.87 -17.42
N VAL A 223 30.52 -8.43 -16.20
CA VAL A 223 29.71 -7.46 -15.46
C VAL A 223 30.48 -6.15 -15.37
N ALA A 224 29.97 -5.10 -16.02
CA ALA A 224 30.52 -3.76 -15.92
C ALA A 224 29.82 -2.98 -14.79
N VAL A 225 30.61 -2.43 -13.87
CA VAL A 225 30.13 -1.60 -12.75
C VAL A 225 30.78 -0.23 -12.84
N SER A 226 30.02 0.81 -12.54
CA SER A 226 30.54 2.18 -12.42
C SER A 226 29.93 2.86 -11.21
N GLY A 227 30.68 3.79 -10.62
CA GLY A 227 30.31 4.51 -9.41
C GLY A 227 30.98 5.87 -9.36
N ARG A 228 30.44 6.79 -8.57
CA ARG A 228 31.03 8.13 -8.35
C ARG A 228 32.21 8.09 -7.37
N THR A 229 32.33 7.02 -6.58
CA THR A 229 33.42 6.76 -5.63
C THR A 229 33.84 5.30 -5.73
N GLU A 230 35.03 4.97 -5.23
CA GLU A 230 35.54 3.59 -5.19
C GLU A 230 34.67 2.69 -4.32
N GLU A 231 34.16 3.21 -3.19
CA GLU A 231 33.26 2.47 -2.29
C GLU A 231 31.95 2.08 -2.98
N ALA A 232 31.40 2.97 -3.82
CA ALA A 232 30.17 2.68 -4.57
C ALA A 232 30.37 1.54 -5.58
N VAL A 233 31.52 1.52 -6.26
CA VAL A 233 31.89 0.41 -7.16
C VAL A 233 32.01 -0.88 -6.38
N LYS A 234 32.70 -0.84 -5.23
CA LYS A 234 32.91 -2.01 -4.37
C LYS A 234 31.60 -2.60 -3.86
N ILE A 235 30.67 -1.78 -3.36
CA ILE A 235 29.36 -2.25 -2.85
C ILE A 235 28.57 -2.98 -3.94
N ILE A 236 28.51 -2.43 -5.16
CA ILE A 236 27.79 -3.07 -6.27
C ILE A 236 28.48 -4.38 -6.66
N PHE A 237 29.82 -4.39 -6.69
CA PHE A 237 30.59 -5.57 -7.06
C PHE A 237 30.46 -6.71 -6.03
N ASP A 238 30.50 -6.38 -4.73
CA ASP A 238 30.29 -7.32 -3.63
C ASP A 238 28.87 -7.91 -3.68
N TYR A 239 27.85 -7.08 -3.91
CA TYR A 239 26.46 -7.54 -4.06
C TYR A 239 26.28 -8.51 -5.24
N VAL A 240 26.90 -8.23 -6.38
CA VAL A 240 26.85 -9.13 -7.54
C VAL A 240 27.57 -10.45 -7.23
N SER A 241 28.70 -10.39 -6.53
CA SER A 241 29.50 -11.56 -6.16
C SER A 241 28.79 -12.47 -5.15
N GLU A 242 28.02 -11.90 -4.22
CA GLU A 242 27.21 -12.67 -3.26
C GLU A 242 26.03 -13.39 -3.92
N ILE A 243 25.36 -12.75 -4.88
CA ILE A 243 24.18 -13.33 -5.55
C ILE A 243 24.57 -14.44 -6.52
N TYR A 244 25.68 -14.25 -7.21
CA TYR A 244 26.15 -15.19 -8.20
C TYR A 244 27.52 -15.70 -7.75
N TYR A 245 27.53 -16.86 -7.08
CA TYR A 245 28.73 -17.62 -6.69
C TYR A 245 29.67 -17.83 -7.90
N TYR A 246 30.43 -16.81 -8.30
CA TYR A 246 31.37 -16.87 -9.40
C TYR A 246 32.79 -16.67 -8.87
N LYS A 247 33.69 -17.58 -9.27
CA LYS A 247 35.13 -17.37 -9.17
C LYS A 247 35.48 -16.18 -10.06
N ILE A 248 35.91 -15.09 -9.43
CA ILE A 248 36.51 -13.95 -10.11
C ILE A 248 37.91 -14.39 -10.57
N LEU A 249 38.21 -14.19 -11.85
CA LEU A 249 39.56 -14.21 -12.40
C LEU A 249 40.17 -12.82 -12.29
#